data_AF-A0A0D0D3B7-F1
#
_entry.id   AF-A0A0D0D3B7-F1
#
_cell.length_a   1.000
_cell.length_b   1.000
_cell.length_c   1.000
_cell.angle_alpha   90.00
_cell.angle_beta   90.00
_cell.angle_gamma   90.00
#
_symmetry.space_group_name_H-M   'P 1'
#
loop_
_entity.id
_entity.type
_entity.pdbx_description
1 polymer ?
#
loop_
_entity_poly.entity_id
_entity_poly.type
_entity_poly.pdbx_seq_one_letter_code
_entity_poly.pdbx_strand_id
1 'polypeptide(L)'
;ACAICLGWFLHDIKVCTSSTLWDGSEALSKCSVDSRIINQKGTILCFDWQCPNGCESLSHSSKHECSGCGSKSHGAQSCPRGLKD
;
A
#
# COMPACT_ATOMS: atom_id res chain seq x y z
N ALA A 1 -0.82 -10.62 1.35
CA ALA A 1 -1.05 -9.62 0.28
C ALA A 1 -0.08 -8.46 0.44
N CYS A 2 0.54 -8.01 -0.65
CA CYS A 2 1.50 -6.92 -0.64
C CYS A 2 0.83 -5.57 -0.87
N ALA A 3 1.12 -4.60 0.02
CA ALA A 3 0.63 -3.24 -0.13
C ALA A 3 1.21 -2.51 -1.35
N ILE A 4 2.40 -2.89 -1.81
CA ILE A 4 3.04 -2.28 -2.98
C ILE A 4 2.49 -2.89 -4.28
N CYS A 5 2.53 -4.21 -4.41
CA CYS A 5 2.09 -4.88 -5.65
C CYS A 5 0.56 -5.04 -5.76
N LEU A 6 -0.18 -4.78 -4.69
CA LEU A 6 -1.61 -5.11 -4.55
C LEU A 6 -1.95 -6.58 -4.90
N GLY A 7 -0.99 -7.49 -4.74
CA GLY A 7 -1.14 -8.91 -5.08
C GLY A 7 -0.98 -9.82 -3.88
N TRP A 8 -1.54 -11.03 -3.95
CA TRP A 8 -1.42 -12.07 -2.93
C TRP A 8 -0.16 -12.93 -3.13
N PHE A 9 0.94 -12.29 -3.56
CA PHE A 9 2.21 -12.98 -3.72
C PHE A 9 2.87 -13.21 -2.36
N LEU A 10 3.46 -14.40 -2.17
CA LEU A 10 4.30 -14.74 -1.02
C LEU A 10 5.66 -14.03 -1.17
N HIS A 11 5.72 -12.77 -0.72
CA HIS A 11 6.99 -12.08 -0.47
C HIS A 11 6.85 -11.14 0.74
N ASP A 12 7.98 -10.83 1.37
CA ASP A 12 8.01 -9.88 2.48
C ASP A 12 7.81 -8.45 1.96
N ILE A 13 6.72 -7.83 2.40
CA ILE A 13 6.30 -6.46 2.03
C ILE A 13 7.39 -5.46 2.41
N LYS A 14 8.12 -5.70 3.51
CA LYS A 14 9.14 -4.79 4.04
C LYS A 14 10.36 -4.65 3.13
N VAL A 15 10.59 -5.62 2.26
CA VAL A 15 11.66 -5.65 1.26
C VAL A 15 11.13 -5.58 -0.17
N CYS A 16 9.83 -5.32 -0.34
CA CYS A 16 9.23 -5.22 -1.67
C CYS A 16 9.74 -3.97 -2.39
N THR A 17 10.56 -4.18 -3.43
CA THR A 17 11.10 -3.12 -4.29
C THR A 17 10.38 -3.06 -5.65
N SER A 18 9.19 -3.67 -5.76
CA SER A 18 8.44 -3.65 -7.03
C SER A 18 8.08 -2.22 -7.40
N SER A 19 8.33 -1.86 -8.65
CA SER A 19 7.84 -0.62 -9.27
C SER A 19 6.50 -0.81 -9.97
N THR A 20 5.95 -2.03 -9.99
CA THR A 20 4.70 -2.37 -10.65
C THR A 20 3.72 -3.09 -9.73
N LEU A 21 2.43 -2.91 -10.02
CA LEU A 21 1.32 -3.67 -9.47
C LEU A 21 1.22 -5.04 -10.16
N TRP A 22 0.37 -5.93 -9.62
CA TRP A 22 0.14 -7.27 -10.18
C TRP A 22 -0.37 -7.26 -11.64
N ASP A 23 -1.05 -6.20 -12.06
CA ASP A 23 -1.60 -6.02 -13.42
C ASP A 23 -0.57 -5.43 -14.41
N GLY A 24 0.67 -5.22 -13.97
CA GLY A 24 1.76 -4.65 -14.77
C GLY A 24 1.77 -3.12 -14.84
N SER A 25 0.77 -2.44 -14.26
CA SER A 25 0.77 -0.98 -14.17
C SER A 25 1.76 -0.47 -13.12
N GLU A 26 2.12 0.81 -13.20
CA GLU A 26 3.08 1.42 -12.27
C GLU A 26 2.52 1.52 -10.84
N ALA A 27 3.33 1.14 -9.86
CA ALA A 27 2.99 1.28 -8.45
C ALA A 27 3.06 2.74 -8.01
N LEU A 28 2.01 3.23 -7.35
CA LEU A 28 1.95 4.61 -6.84
C LEU A 28 2.68 4.81 -5.50
N SER A 29 3.16 3.72 -4.90
CA SER A 29 3.93 3.72 -3.67
C SER A 29 5.09 2.75 -3.78
N LYS A 30 6.12 2.97 -2.96
CA LYS A 30 7.28 2.09 -2.86
C LYS A 30 7.65 1.85 -1.40
N CYS A 31 8.47 0.85 -1.14
CA CYS A 31 9.08 0.67 0.17
C CYS A 31 10.36 1.52 0.26
N SER A 32 10.49 2.28 1.35
CA SER A 32 11.72 2.99 1.72
C SER A 32 12.76 2.01 2.28
N VAL A 33 14.02 2.46 2.39
CA VAL A 33 15.13 1.72 3.02
C VAL A 33 14.79 1.32 4.47
N ASP A 34 14.02 2.15 5.18
CA ASP A 34 13.56 1.87 6.56
C ASP A 34 12.31 0.95 6.61
N SER A 35 12.01 0.21 5.54
CA SER A 35 10.83 -0.65 5.41
C SER A 35 9.50 0.08 5.62
N ARG A 36 9.42 1.34 5.21
CA ARG A 36 8.20 2.18 5.28
C ARG A 36 7.57 2.34 3.92
N ILE A 37 6.25 2.26 3.85
CA ILE A 37 5.50 2.53 2.62
C ILE A 37 5.47 4.05 2.40
N ILE A 38 5.96 4.49 1.24
CA ILE A 38 5.98 5.91 0.86
C ILE A 38 5.26 6.12 -0.47
N ASN A 39 4.44 7.16 -0.57
CA ASN A 39 3.79 7.53 -1.82
C ASN A 39 4.74 8.34 -2.73
N GLN A 40 4.29 8.68 -3.94
CA GLN A 40 5.02 9.51 -4.91
C GLN A 40 5.46 10.88 -4.38
N LYS A 41 4.79 11.40 -3.35
CA LYS A 41 5.13 12.69 -2.70
C LYS A 41 6.17 12.53 -1.58
N GLY A 42 6.61 11.31 -1.28
CA GLY A 42 7.52 11.00 -0.18
C GLY A 42 6.83 10.92 1.19
N THR A 43 5.50 10.98 1.26
CA THR A 43 4.77 10.84 2.52
C THR A 43 4.78 9.38 2.97
N ILE A 44 5.13 9.15 4.23
CA ILE A 44 5.02 7.83 4.87
C ILE A 44 3.56 7.50 5.12
N LEU A 45 3.09 6.40 4.55
CA LEU A 45 1.74 5.89 4.71
C LEU A 45 1.61 5.04 5.96
N CYS A 46 0.40 4.98 6.52
CA CYS A 46 0.10 4.10 7.65
C CYS A 46 0.09 2.64 7.17
N PHE A 47 0.86 1.77 7.83
CA PHE A 47 0.91 0.35 7.50
C PHE A 47 -0.39 -0.36 7.86
N ASP A 48 -0.92 -0.11 9.06
CA ASP A 48 -2.18 -0.72 9.52
C ASP A 48 -3.34 -0.34 8.60
N TRP A 49 -3.33 0.88 8.06
CA TRP A 49 -4.31 1.29 7.05
C TRP A 49 -4.29 0.39 5.81
N GLN A 50 -3.14 -0.15 5.40
CA GLN A 50 -3.05 -1.04 4.23
C GLN A 50 -3.52 -2.47 4.51
N CYS A 51 -3.63 -2.86 5.78
CA CYS A 51 -4.08 -4.19 6.21
C CYS A 51 -5.61 -4.35 6.07
N PRO A 52 -6.16 -5.58 6.12
CA PRO A 52 -7.59 -5.82 5.95
C PRO A 52 -8.43 -5.14 7.02
N ASN A 53 -7.92 -5.10 8.25
CA ASN A 53 -8.59 -4.46 9.38
C ASN A 53 -8.54 -2.92 9.29
N GLY A 54 -7.69 -2.36 8.42
CA GLY A 54 -7.47 -0.93 8.33
C GLY A 54 -6.90 -0.32 9.61
N CYS A 55 -7.07 1.01 9.73
CA CYS A 55 -6.67 1.78 10.89
C CYS A 55 -7.74 2.83 11.19
N GLU A 56 -8.25 2.85 12.43
CA GLU A 56 -9.30 3.81 12.86
C GLU A 56 -8.74 5.08 13.50
N SER A 57 -7.40 5.18 13.61
CA SER A 57 -6.77 6.30 14.31
C SER A 57 -6.95 7.61 13.55
N LEU A 58 -7.67 8.56 14.16
CA LEU A 58 -7.85 9.90 13.60
C LEU A 58 -6.59 10.77 13.76
N SER A 59 -5.64 10.38 14.62
CA SER A 59 -4.41 11.13 14.90
C SER A 59 -3.49 11.31 13.67
N HIS A 60 -3.60 10.41 12.69
CA HIS A 60 -2.77 10.40 11.49
C HIS A 60 -3.57 10.04 10.24
N SER A 61 -4.83 10.49 10.17
CA SER A 61 -5.71 10.29 9.01
C SER A 61 -5.12 10.84 7.69
N SER A 62 -4.21 11.80 7.76
CA SER A 62 -3.46 12.28 6.60
C SER A 62 -2.55 11.22 5.96
N LYS A 63 -2.20 10.15 6.69
CA LYS A 63 -1.41 9.00 6.23
C LYS A 63 -2.27 7.82 5.78
N HIS A 64 -3.60 7.93 5.91
CA HIS A 64 -4.57 6.94 5.44
C HIS A 64 -4.81 7.14 3.94
N GLU A 65 -3.87 6.63 3.15
CA GLU A 65 -3.90 6.68 1.69
C GLU A 65 -3.59 5.28 1.16
N CYS A 66 -4.38 4.79 0.21
CA CYS A 66 -4.18 3.49 -0.43
C CYS A 66 -2.90 3.52 -1.26
N SER A 67 -1.98 2.61 -0.99
CA SER A 67 -0.68 2.59 -1.67
C SER A 67 -0.74 2.30 -3.17
N GLY A 68 -1.80 1.65 -3.67
CA GLY A 68 -1.89 1.30 -5.10
C GLY A 68 -2.83 2.17 -5.94
N CYS A 69 -3.73 2.96 -5.35
CA CYS A 69 -4.58 3.90 -6.11
C CYS A 69 -4.61 5.33 -5.56
N GLY A 70 -3.97 5.61 -4.41
CA GLY A 70 -3.95 6.94 -3.80
C GLY A 70 -5.25 7.38 -3.12
N SER A 71 -6.28 6.52 -3.08
CA SER A 71 -7.55 6.86 -2.42
C SER A 71 -7.40 6.92 -0.90
N LYS A 72 -8.11 7.83 -0.24
CA LYS A 72 -8.20 7.89 1.23
C LYS A 72 -9.37 7.09 1.82
N SER A 73 -10.20 6.48 0.97
CA SER A 73 -11.40 5.75 1.41
C SER A 73 -11.13 4.32 1.86
N HIS A 74 -9.97 3.76 1.49
CA HIS A 74 -9.61 2.37 1.78
C HIS A 74 -8.10 2.18 1.81
N GLY A 75 -7.65 1.05 2.33
CA GLY A 75 -6.26 0.57 2.27
C GLY A 75 -6.00 -0.39 1.12
N ALA A 76 -4.73 -0.73 0.89
CA ALA A 76 -4.29 -1.64 -0.16
C ALA A 76 -5.10 -2.95 -0.27
N GLN A 77 -5.39 -3.62 0.85
CA GLN A 77 -6.10 -4.91 0.82
C GLN A 77 -7.59 -4.81 0.48
N SER A 78 -8.16 -3.61 0.57
CA SER A 78 -9.53 -3.32 0.10
C SER A 78 -9.53 -2.57 -1.23
N CYS A 79 -8.37 -2.49 -1.92
CA CYS A 79 -8.27 -1.77 -3.17
C CYS A 79 -8.99 -2.50 -4.30
N PRO A 80 -9.86 -1.82 -5.07
CA PRO A 80 -10.49 -2.42 -6.25
C PRO A 80 -9.49 -2.87 -7.32
N ARG A 81 -8.30 -2.26 -7.33
CA ARG A 81 -7.18 -2.64 -8.20
C ARG A 81 -6.38 -3.82 -7.67
N GLY A 82 -6.73 -4.38 -6.51
CA GLY A 82 -6.03 -5.54 -5.97
C GLY A 82 -6.41 -6.83 -6.67
N LEU A 83 -5.47 -7.77 -6.73
CA LEU A 83 -5.75 -9.12 -7.19
C LEU A 83 -6.75 -9.75 -6.21
N LYS A 84 -7.87 -10.22 -6.75
CA LYS A 84 -8.85 -11.02 -6.02
C LYS A 84 -8.77 -12.43 -6.61
N ASP A 85 -8.42 -13.39 -5.77
CA ASP A 85 -8.72 -14.81 -6.02
C ASP A 85 -10.21 -15.05 -5.75
#